data_AF-A0A7V1H7H7-F1
#
_entry.id   AF-A0A7V1H7H7-F1
#
_cell.length_a   1.000
_cell.length_b   1.000
_cell.length_c   1.000
_cell.angle_alpha   90.00
_cell.angle_beta   90.00
_cell.angle_gamma   90.00
#
_symmetry.space_group_name_H-M   'P 1'
#
loop_
_entity.id
_entity.type
_entity.pdbx_description
1 polymer ?
#
loop_
_entity_poly.entity_id
_entity_poly.type
_entity_poly.pdbx_seq_one_letter_code
_entity_poly.pdbx_strand_id
1 'polypeptide(L)' 'MREKQQKQMPLLEPASSHPQERELEAISNIIDNTPTISEYVLQDLNRGRIIKRRTGARGMSADQVLRAAIIMRLFEFT' A
#
# COMPACT_ATOMS: atom_id res chain seq x y z
N MET A 1 2.04 -15.59 6.15
CA MET A 1 1.00 -16.16 7.02
C MET A 1 0.12 -17.09 6.18
N ARG A 2 -0.15 -18.32 6.63
CA ARG A 2 -1.06 -19.25 5.94
C ARG A 2 -2.34 -19.35 6.76
N GLU A 3 -3.42 -18.77 6.25
CA GLU A 3 -4.75 -18.84 6.86
C GLU A 3 -5.42 -20.18 6.51
N LYS A 4 -6.07 -20.83 7.48
CA LYS A 4 -6.78 -22.11 7.30
C LYS A 4 -8.07 -21.95 6.47
N GLN A 5 -8.63 -20.74 6.46
CA GLN A 5 -9.87 -20.40 5.77
C GLN A 5 -9.74 -19.00 5.18
N GLN A 6 -10.13 -18.83 3.92
CA GLN A 6 -10.23 -17.52 3.31
C GLN A 6 -11.52 -16.85 3.78
N LYS A 7 -11.42 -15.80 4.58
CA LYS A 7 -12.59 -14.99 4.96
C LYS A 7 -13.08 -14.25 3.71
N GLN A 8 -14.30 -14.56 3.28
CA GLN A 8 -14.93 -13.87 2.15
C GLN A 8 -15.07 -12.39 2.48
N MET A 9 -14.60 -11.51 1.60
CA MET A 9 -14.85 -10.08 1.74
C MET A 9 -16.34 -9.78 1.47
N PRO A 10 -16.93 -8.77 2.13
CA PRO A 10 -18.27 -8.31 1.80
C PRO A 10 -18.42 -8.04 0.31
N LEU A 11 -19.57 -8.43 -0.26
CA LEU A 11 -19.89 -8.17 -1.68
C LEU A 11 -20.16 -6.68 -1.95
N LEU A 12 -20.53 -5.94 -0.92
CA LEU A 12 -20.79 -4.51 -0.95
C LEU A 12 -19.83 -3.83 0.00
N GLU A 13 -19.30 -2.68 -0.42
CA GLU A 13 -18.57 -1.83 0.50
C GLU A 13 -19.51 -1.39 1.63
N PRO A 14 -19.08 -1.53 2.90
CA PRO A 14 -19.88 -1.03 4.00
C PRO A 14 -20.04 0.49 3.85
N ALA A 15 -21.27 0.97 3.98
CA ALA A 15 -21.53 2.41 4.04
C ALA A 15 -20.95 2.94 5.36
N SER A 16 -19.81 3.59 5.27
CA SER A 16 -19.14 4.25 6.38
C SER A 16 -18.86 5.70 6.00
N SER A 17 -19.20 6.61 6.90
CA SER A 17 -18.96 8.04 6.78
C SER A 17 -17.83 8.48 7.71
N HIS A 18 -16.90 7.56 7.98
CA HIS A 18 -15.89 7.78 9.01
C HIS A 18 -14.96 8.91 8.55
N PRO A 19 -14.68 9.93 9.38
CA PRO A 19 -13.81 11.03 8.99
C PRO A 19 -12.43 10.57 8.47
N GLN A 20 -11.88 9.50 9.05
CA GLN A 20 -10.60 8.92 8.61
C GLN A 20 -10.69 8.31 7.20
N GLU A 21 -11.84 7.78 6.78
CA GLU A 21 -11.98 7.23 5.43
C GLU A 21 -11.90 8.34 4.38
N ARG A 22 -12.52 9.49 4.65
CA ARG A 22 -12.43 10.66 3.77
C ARG A 22 -11.00 11.18 3.65
N GLU A 23 -10.25 11.16 4.75
CA GLU A 23 -8.84 11.53 4.75
C GLU A 23 -8.00 10.55 3.93
N LEU A 24 -8.18 9.24 4.13
CA LEU A 24 -7.47 8.20 3.39
C LEU A 24 -7.85 8.19 1.91
N GLU A 25 -9.10 8.48 1.56
CA GLU A 25 -9.57 8.63 0.18
C GLU A 25 -8.90 9.84 -0.49
N ALA A 26 -8.83 10.99 0.20
CA ALA A 26 -8.12 12.16 -0.32
C ALA A 26 -6.63 11.87 -0.56
N ILE A 27 -5.98 11.15 0.37
CA ILE A 27 -4.59 10.70 0.19
C ILE A 27 -4.47 9.75 -1.01
N SER A 28 -5.38 8.78 -1.15
CA SER A 28 -5.40 7.86 -2.29
C SER A 28 -5.46 8.64 -3.60
N ASN A 29 -6.40 9.58 -3.69
CA ASN A 29 -6.59 10.40 -4.89
C ASN A 29 -5.33 11.22 -5.21
N ILE A 30 -4.61 11.73 -4.22
CA ILE A 30 -3.33 12.42 -4.46
C ILE A 30 -2.31 11.46 -5.08
N ILE A 31 -2.16 10.26 -4.52
CA ILE A 31 -1.20 9.24 -4.99
C ILE A 31 -1.57 8.80 -6.42
N ASP A 32 -2.84 8.51 -6.67
CA ASP A 32 -3.35 8.04 -7.96
C ASP A 32 -3.13 9.08 -9.07
N ASN A 33 -3.23 10.37 -8.73
CA ASN A 33 -2.95 11.47 -9.66
C ASN A 33 -1.45 11.82 -9.80
N THR A 34 -0.56 11.18 -9.04
CA THR A 34 0.88 11.48 -9.03
C THR A 34 1.73 10.22 -9.21
N PRO A 35 1.64 9.54 -10.37
CA PRO A 35 2.31 8.26 -10.62
C PRO A 35 3.83 8.32 -10.42
N THR A 36 4.44 9.49 -10.64
CA THR A 36 5.88 9.72 -10.46
C THR A 36 6.38 9.46 -9.03
N ILE A 37 5.52 9.57 -8.01
CA ILE A 37 5.91 9.28 -6.63
C ILE A 37 6.25 7.80 -6.48
N SER A 38 5.47 6.91 -7.11
CA SER A 38 5.73 5.47 -7.09
C SER A 38 7.06 5.11 -7.75
N GLU A 39 7.51 5.89 -8.74
CA GLU A 39 8.81 5.70 -9.40
C GLU A 39 9.97 6.09 -8.48
N TYR A 40 9.86 7.20 -7.75
CA TYR A 40 10.85 7.58 -6.73
C TYR A 40 10.94 6.54 -5.61
N VAL A 41 9.78 6.05 -5.13
CA VAL A 41 9.73 4.98 -4.13
C VAL A 41 10.41 3.72 -4.67
N LEU A 42 10.15 3.35 -5.93
CA LEU A 42 10.79 2.20 -6.56
C LEU A 42 12.31 2.38 -6.67
N GLN A 43 12.77 3.59 -7.00
CA GLN A 43 14.19 3.92 -7.05
C GLN A 43 14.84 3.76 -5.67
N ASP A 44 14.23 4.30 -4.63
CA ASP A 44 14.74 4.21 -3.26
C ASP A 44 14.77 2.76 -2.76
N LEU A 45 13.71 1.99 -3.02
CA LEU A 45 13.62 0.57 -2.66
C LEU A 45 14.71 -0.29 -3.33
N ASN A 46 15.17 0.12 -4.51
CA ASN A 46 16.20 -0.58 -5.29
C ASN A 46 17.60 0.04 -5.14
N ARG A 47 17.74 1.18 -4.44
CA ARG A 47 19.01 1.90 -4.33
C ARG A 47 20.11 1.00 -3.76
N GLY A 48 21.18 0.83 -4.53
CA GLY A 48 22.34 0.00 -4.15
C GLY A 48 22.08 -1.51 -4.12
N ARG A 49 20.93 -1.97 -4.62
CA ARG A 49 20.57 -3.40 -4.63
C ARG A 49 20.68 -3.98 -6.04
N ILE A 50 21.21 -5.21 -6.13
CA ILE A 50 21.13 -6.03 -7.34
C ILE A 50 19.71 -6.61 -7.41
N ILE A 51 18.98 -6.34 -8.48
CA ILE A 51 17.62 -6.86 -8.68
C ILE A 51 17.68 -8.39 -8.78
N LYS A 52 17.27 -9.08 -7.70
CA LYS A 52 17.23 -10.55 -7.65
C LYS A 52 16.03 -11.05 -8.46
N ARG A 53 16.30 -11.71 -9.59
CA ARG A 53 15.27 -12.27 -10.48
C ARG A 53 14.62 -13.58 -9.98
N ARG A 54 15.08 -14.14 -8.85
CA ARG A 54 14.63 -15.43 -8.30
C ARG A 54 14.30 -15.30 -6.81
N THR A 55 13.30 -14.49 -6.49
CA THR A 55 12.73 -14.40 -5.14
C THR A 55 11.42 -15.18 -5.08
N GLY A 56 11.12 -15.78 -3.93
CA GLY A 56 9.95 -16.63 -3.73
C GLY A 56 8.61 -15.90 -3.95
N ALA A 57 7.98 -15.42 -2.88
CA ALA A 57 6.69 -14.74 -2.99
C ALA A 57 6.79 -13.43 -3.79
N ARG A 58 5.71 -13.08 -4.51
CA ARG A 58 5.55 -11.74 -5.07
C ARG A 58 5.49 -10.73 -3.92
N GLY A 59 6.40 -9.76 -3.91
CA GLY A 59 6.43 -8.68 -2.92
C GLY A 59 5.32 -7.65 -3.15
N MET A 60 5.30 -6.61 -2.31
CA MET A 60 4.44 -5.44 -2.50
C MET A 60 4.94 -4.57 -3.67
N SER A 61 4.02 -3.92 -4.39
CA SER A 61 4.38 -2.88 -5.36
C SER A 61 4.90 -1.62 -4.65
N ALA A 62 5.61 -0.75 -5.38
CA ALA A 62 6.07 0.53 -4.82
C ALA A 62 4.91 1.39 -4.32
N ASP A 63 3.79 1.40 -5.04
CA ASP A 63 2.55 2.06 -4.63
C ASP A 63 1.99 1.50 -3.31
N GLN A 64 1.94 0.18 -3.18
CA GLN A 64 1.51 -0.48 -1.95
C GLN A 64 2.44 -0.16 -0.78
N VAL A 65 3.75 -0.11 -1.01
CA VAL A 65 4.73 0.29 0.01
C VAL A 65 4.52 1.74 0.44
N LEU A 66 4.30 2.66 -0.51
CA LEU A 66 4.02 4.06 -0.20
C LEU A 66 2.77 4.22 0.66
N ARG A 67 1.66 3.57 0.26
CA ARG A 67 0.39 3.61 0.99
C ARG A 67 0.54 3.04 2.41
N ALA A 68 1.24 1.91 2.55
CA ALA A 68 1.54 1.34 3.86
C ALA A 68 2.38 2.29 4.73
N ALA A 69 3.43 2.90 4.17
CA ALA A 69 4.29 3.83 4.89
C ALA A 69 3.54 5.07 5.40
N ILE A 70 2.60 5.61 4.61
CA ILE A 70 1.76 6.73 5.04
C ILE A 70 0.86 6.32 6.20
N ILE A 71 0.18 5.17 6.11
CA ILE A 71 -0.66 4.64 7.20
C ILE A 71 0.16 4.43 8.47
N MET A 72 1.35 3.81 8.36
CA MET A 72 2.25 3.63 9.49
C MET A 72 2.61 4.95 10.15
N ARG A 73 2.88 5.98 9.34
CA ARG A 73 3.25 7.30 9.84
C ARG A 73 2.08 8.05 10.49
N LEU A 74 0.89 7.99 9.91
CA LEU A 74 -0.30 8.70 10.39
C LEU A 74 -0.85 8.12 11.69
N PHE A 75 -0.81 6.79 11.83
CA PHE A 75 -1.41 6.09 12.97
C PHE A 75 -0.38 5.58 13.99
N GLU A 76 0.88 6.02 13.85
CA GLU A 76 1.98 5.67 14.74
C GLU A 76 2.18 4.15 14.95
N PHE A 77 1.83 3.36 13.93
CA PHE A 77 2.07 1.92 13.96
C PHE A 77 3.58 1.67 13.78
N THR A 78 4.17 0.94 14.75
CA THR A 78 5.57 0.49 14.73
C THR A 78 5.71 -0.92 14.19
#